data_AF-A0A5N7B6L3-F1
#
_entry.id   AF-A0A5N7B6L3-F1
#
_cell.length_a   1.000
_cell.length_b   1.000
_cell.length_c   1.000
_cell.angle_alpha   90.00
_cell.angle_beta   90.00
_cell.angle_gamma   90.00
#
_symmetry.space_group_name_H-M   'P 1'
#
loop_
_entity.id
_entity.type
_entity.pdbx_description
1 polymer ?
#
loop_
_entity_poly.entity_id
_entity_poly.type
_entity_poly.pdbx_seq_one_letter_code
_entity_poly.pdbx_strand_id
1 'polypeptide(L)'
;MKCRIPFLLCLFALIASVIADEPAQRRKLKDCIFKEMDRGNESSIYRFSPEDLTKLKEIVANEVDKEPFKKHNDEEQGKAYKDMEDAAKKYLPHIPTDKVDEFLYQLKDMAMHCTREMGS
;
A
#
# COMPACT_ATOMS: atom_id res chain seq x y z
N MET A 1 -25.35 9.51 13.09
CA MET A 1 -24.13 9.75 12.31
C MET A 1 -23.01 10.12 13.29
N LYS A 2 -22.08 9.20 13.53
CA LYS A 2 -20.97 9.42 14.47
C LYS A 2 -19.70 9.63 13.63
N CYS A 3 -19.15 10.85 13.68
CA CYS A 3 -17.90 11.24 13.04
C CYS A 3 -16.80 10.20 13.32
N ARG A 4 -16.31 9.54 12.26
CA ARG A 4 -15.14 8.65 12.27
C ARG A 4 -13.95 9.34 11.61
N ILE A 5 -13.63 10.52 12.12
CA ILE A 5 -12.46 11.32 11.71
C ILE A 5 -11.73 11.57 13.03
N PRO A 6 -10.70 10.77 13.39
CA PRO A 6 -9.39 10.90 12.76
C PRO A 6 -8.60 9.56 12.72
N PHE A 7 -8.53 8.88 11.56
CA PHE A 7 -7.74 7.63 11.43
C PHE A 7 -7.00 7.54 10.07
N LEU A 8 -6.72 8.70 9.47
CA LEU A 8 -6.24 8.88 8.09
C LEU A 8 -4.87 9.59 7.99
N LEU A 9 -4.04 9.54 9.03
CA LEU A 9 -2.80 10.34 9.08
C LEU A 9 -1.48 9.56 8.96
N CYS A 10 -1.51 8.24 8.78
CA CYS A 10 -0.35 7.40 9.14
C CYS A 10 0.28 6.55 8.03
N LEU A 11 -0.17 6.63 6.78
CA LEU A 11 0.49 5.89 5.69
C LEU A 11 1.91 6.41 5.40
N PHE A 12 2.22 7.66 5.75
CA PHE A 12 3.48 8.32 5.41
C PHE A 12 3.96 9.33 6.48
N ALA A 13 3.71 9.06 7.77
CA ALA A 13 4.02 10.02 8.84
C ALA A 13 5.51 10.14 9.21
N LEU A 14 6.41 9.33 8.64
CA LEU A 14 7.81 9.25 9.08
C LEU A 14 8.86 9.66 8.02
N ILE A 15 8.46 10.07 6.81
CA ILE A 15 9.42 10.48 5.75
C ILE A 15 9.77 11.99 5.85
N ALA A 16 9.90 12.52 7.06
CA ALA A 16 10.12 13.96 7.27
C ALA A 16 11.62 14.36 7.31
N SER A 17 12.55 13.44 7.09
CA SER A 17 13.98 13.77 7.10
C SER A 17 14.74 12.94 6.08
N VAL A 18 15.51 13.64 5.23
CA VAL A 18 16.50 13.14 4.25
C VAL A 18 16.02 13.14 2.79
N ILE A 19 16.13 14.31 2.17
CA ILE A 19 15.96 14.55 0.72
C ILE A 19 17.09 13.86 -0.10
N ALA A 20 18.09 13.25 0.55
CA ALA A 20 19.26 12.66 -0.10
C ALA A 20 19.16 11.15 -0.41
N ASP A 21 18.16 10.41 0.09
CA ASP A 21 18.10 8.94 -0.10
C ASP A 21 16.68 8.41 -0.38
N GLU A 22 15.89 9.23 -1.09
CA GLU A 22 14.53 8.90 -1.51
C GLU A 22 14.44 7.53 -2.24
N PRO A 23 15.35 7.15 -3.16
CA PRO A 23 15.30 5.85 -3.81
C PRO A 23 15.52 4.68 -2.85
N ALA A 24 16.42 4.81 -1.86
CA ALA A 24 16.67 3.75 -0.89
C ALA A 24 15.50 3.61 0.10
N GLN A 25 14.87 4.73 0.50
CA GLN A 25 13.68 4.69 1.34
C GLN A 25 12.48 4.06 0.61
N ARG A 26 12.24 4.41 -0.66
CA ARG A 26 11.24 3.75 -1.51
C ARG A 26 11.49 2.25 -1.60
N ARG A 27 12.75 1.84 -1.81
CA ARG A 27 13.13 0.43 -1.84
C ARG A 27 12.85 -0.29 -0.52
N LYS A 28 13.27 0.29 0.62
CA LYS A 28 12.99 -0.28 1.95
C LYS A 28 11.49 -0.42 2.22
N LEU A 29 10.70 0.58 1.83
CA LEU A 29 9.24 0.55 1.99
C LEU A 29 8.63 -0.57 1.14
N LYS A 30 9.01 -0.69 -0.14
CA LYS A 30 8.55 -1.77 -1.01
C LYS A 30 8.93 -3.15 -0.47
N ASP A 31 10.19 -3.33 -0.07
CA ASP A 31 10.68 -4.60 0.47
C ASP A 31 9.91 -5.02 1.75
N CYS A 32 9.59 -4.06 2.63
CA CYS A 32 8.78 -4.34 3.80
C CYS A 32 7.33 -4.69 3.43
N ILE A 33 6.68 -3.86 2.60
CA ILE A 33 5.29 -4.11 2.20
C ILE A 33 5.17 -5.46 1.48
N PHE A 34 6.13 -5.82 0.64
CA PHE A 34 6.11 -7.09 -0.08
C PHE A 34 6.23 -8.30 0.85
N LYS A 35 7.07 -8.19 1.91
CA LYS A 35 7.14 -9.22 2.95
C LYS A 35 5.82 -9.35 3.72
N GLU A 36 5.19 -8.23 4.06
CA GLU A 36 3.88 -8.23 4.72
C GLU A 36 2.78 -8.79 3.81
N MET A 37 2.82 -8.50 2.51
CA MET A 37 1.92 -9.09 1.52
C MET A 37 2.11 -10.61 1.40
N ASP A 38 3.35 -11.08 1.36
CA ASP A 38 3.66 -12.52 1.34
C ASP A 38 3.13 -13.20 2.60
N ARG A 39 3.44 -12.64 3.77
CA ARG A 39 2.97 -13.13 5.07
C ARG A 39 1.45 -13.14 5.17
N GLY A 40 0.79 -12.07 4.71
CA GLY A 40 -0.66 -11.95 4.69
C GLY A 40 -1.33 -12.94 3.73
N ASN A 41 -0.68 -13.24 2.60
CA ASN A 41 -1.16 -14.24 1.65
C ASN A 41 -0.99 -15.68 2.19
N GLU A 42 0.15 -15.96 2.83
CA GLU A 42 0.46 -17.27 3.44
C GLU A 42 -0.41 -17.59 4.66
N SER A 43 -0.68 -16.59 5.53
CA SER A 43 -1.55 -16.74 6.71
C SER A 43 -3.05 -16.76 6.40
N SER A 44 -3.39 -16.59 5.12
CA SER A 44 -4.71 -16.66 4.50
C SER A 44 -5.76 -15.70 5.03
N ILE A 45 -5.87 -14.59 4.31
CA ILE A 45 -7.11 -13.80 4.19
C ILE A 45 -7.56 -13.74 2.71
N TYR A 46 -6.64 -13.80 1.74
CA TYR A 46 -6.97 -13.68 0.30
C TYR A 46 -6.65 -14.89 -0.58
N ARG A 47 -5.52 -15.56 -0.30
CA ARG A 47 -4.97 -16.67 -1.10
C ARG A 47 -4.93 -16.36 -2.59
N PHE A 48 -4.29 -15.25 -2.96
CA PHE A 48 -3.98 -14.95 -4.34
C PHE A 48 -3.03 -16.00 -4.91
N SER A 49 -3.20 -16.32 -6.20
CA SER A 49 -2.20 -17.12 -6.91
C SER A 49 -0.85 -16.39 -6.92
N PRO A 50 0.28 -17.09 -7.10
CA PRO A 50 1.59 -16.43 -7.18
C PRO A 50 1.65 -15.36 -8.27
N GLU A 51 0.95 -15.58 -9.40
CA GLU A 51 0.86 -14.61 -10.49
C GLU A 51 0.06 -13.36 -10.07
N ASP A 52 -1.09 -13.56 -9.44
CA ASP A 52 -1.95 -12.47 -8.98
C ASP A 52 -1.27 -11.64 -7.88
N LEU A 53 -0.59 -12.31 -6.93
CA LEU A 53 0.17 -11.64 -5.88
C LEU A 53 1.31 -10.80 -6.47
N THR A 54 1.98 -11.30 -7.51
CA THR A 54 3.02 -10.55 -8.21
C THR A 54 2.45 -9.29 -8.86
N LYS A 55 1.33 -9.39 -9.56
CA LYS A 55 0.64 -8.23 -10.16
C LYS A 55 0.16 -7.21 -9.10
N LEU A 56 -0.34 -7.69 -7.96
CA LEU A 56 -0.70 -6.81 -6.84
C LEU A 56 0.53 -6.07 -6.29
N LYS A 57 1.67 -6.75 -6.15
CA LYS A 57 2.93 -6.10 -5.75
C LYS A 57 3.38 -5.04 -6.74
N GLU A 58 3.21 -5.28 -8.04
CA GLU A 58 3.52 -4.29 -9.08
C GLU A 58 2.61 -3.06 -9.01
N ILE A 59 1.30 -3.23 -8.76
CA ILE A 59 0.36 -2.13 -8.55
C ILE A 59 0.82 -1.26 -7.37
N VAL A 60 1.17 -1.91 -6.25
CA VAL A 60 1.67 -1.22 -5.05
C VAL A 60 3.01 -0.53 -5.32
N ALA A 61 3.95 -1.18 -6.02
CA ALA A 61 5.23 -0.56 -6.39
C ALA A 61 5.03 0.69 -7.24
N ASN A 62 4.16 0.63 -8.24
CA ASN A 62 3.86 1.76 -9.11
C ASN A 62 3.30 2.94 -8.31
N GLU A 63 2.47 2.68 -7.30
CA GLU A 63 1.98 3.72 -6.39
C GLU A 63 3.11 4.30 -5.53
N VAL A 64 3.93 3.43 -4.95
CA VAL A 64 5.07 3.82 -4.10
C VAL A 64 6.16 4.54 -4.87
N ASP A 65 6.28 4.33 -6.19
CA ASP A 65 7.26 4.97 -7.08
C ASP A 65 6.77 6.32 -7.66
N LYS A 66 5.52 6.74 -7.41
CA LYS A 66 5.03 8.07 -7.81
C LYS A 66 5.83 9.19 -7.14
N GLU A 67 6.17 10.24 -7.87
CA GLU A 67 6.80 11.45 -7.34
C GLU A 67 5.76 12.53 -7.00
N PRO A 68 6.01 13.34 -5.95
CA PRO A 68 7.11 13.25 -4.98
C PRO A 68 6.87 12.18 -3.90
N PHE A 69 7.94 11.60 -3.33
CA PHE A 69 7.84 10.67 -2.19
C PHE A 69 7.52 11.42 -0.88
N LYS A 70 6.28 11.88 -0.77
CA LYS A 70 5.82 12.71 0.35
C LYS A 70 4.68 12.04 1.10
N LYS A 71 4.39 12.62 2.25
CA LYS A 71 3.15 12.33 2.96
C LYS A 71 1.94 12.74 2.13
N HIS A 72 1.11 11.75 1.77
CA HIS A 72 -0.20 12.01 1.16
C HIS A 72 -1.17 12.57 2.19
N ASN A 73 -1.88 13.64 1.83
CA ASN A 73 -3.06 14.10 2.57
C ASN A 73 -4.27 13.17 2.32
N ASP A 74 -5.39 13.39 2.98
CA ASP A 74 -6.57 12.51 2.89
C ASP A 74 -7.11 12.37 1.46
N GLU A 75 -7.06 13.45 0.65
CA GLU A 75 -7.50 13.45 -0.74
C GLU A 75 -6.53 12.65 -1.63
N GLU A 76 -5.22 12.86 -1.46
CA GLU A 76 -4.16 12.13 -2.17
C GLU A 76 -4.17 10.64 -1.80
N GLN A 77 -4.47 10.29 -0.55
CA GLN A 77 -4.68 8.92 -0.13
C GLN A 77 -5.90 8.31 -0.83
N GLY A 78 -7.05 9.00 -0.84
CA GLY A 78 -8.25 8.53 -1.53
C GLY A 78 -8.03 8.30 -3.02
N LYS A 79 -7.24 9.17 -3.67
CA LYS A 79 -6.83 9.01 -5.07
C LYS A 79 -5.92 7.80 -5.26
N ALA A 80 -4.89 7.63 -4.43
CA ALA A 80 -4.00 6.47 -4.49
C ALA A 80 -4.78 5.15 -4.35
N TYR A 81 -5.74 5.09 -3.43
CA TYR A 81 -6.64 3.95 -3.26
C TYR A 81 -7.40 3.63 -4.54
N LYS A 82 -8.03 4.65 -5.13
CA LYS A 82 -8.81 4.49 -6.36
C LYS A 82 -7.93 4.10 -7.55
N ASP A 83 -6.75 4.71 -7.69
CA ASP A 83 -5.80 4.38 -8.75
C ASP A 83 -5.37 2.90 -8.67
N MET A 84 -5.12 2.38 -7.45
CA MET A 84 -4.80 0.97 -7.22
C MET A 84 -6.00 0.04 -7.48
N GLU A 85 -7.21 0.44 -7.07
CA GLU A 85 -8.45 -0.32 -7.32
C GLU A 85 -8.74 -0.43 -8.84
N ASP A 86 -8.63 0.67 -9.57
CA ASP A 86 -8.82 0.71 -11.03
C ASP A 86 -7.74 -0.11 -11.76
N ALA A 87 -6.49 -0.06 -11.28
CA ALA A 87 -5.42 -0.91 -11.80
C ALA A 87 -5.69 -2.40 -11.55
N ALA A 88 -6.14 -2.77 -10.35
CA ALA A 88 -6.50 -4.14 -10.03
C ALA A 88 -7.66 -4.63 -10.91
N LYS A 89 -8.72 -3.84 -11.10
CA LYS A 89 -9.82 -4.19 -12.02
C LYS A 89 -9.35 -4.39 -13.46
N LYS A 90 -8.36 -3.61 -13.91
CA LYS A 90 -7.80 -3.70 -15.26
C LYS A 90 -6.90 -4.93 -15.45
N TYR A 91 -6.00 -5.20 -14.51
CA TYR A 91 -4.95 -6.22 -14.65
C TYR A 91 -5.31 -7.57 -14.02
N LEU A 92 -6.30 -7.58 -13.13
CA LEU A 92 -6.80 -8.74 -12.39
C LEU A 92 -8.34 -8.82 -12.49
N PRO A 93 -8.93 -8.80 -13.71
CA PRO A 93 -10.39 -8.74 -13.89
C PRO A 93 -11.12 -9.99 -13.38
N HIS A 94 -10.40 -11.10 -13.18
CA HIS A 94 -10.93 -12.35 -12.63
C HIS A 94 -11.05 -12.33 -11.10
N ILE A 95 -10.43 -11.36 -10.43
CA ILE A 95 -10.51 -11.21 -8.97
C ILE A 95 -11.77 -10.41 -8.62
N PRO A 96 -12.65 -10.95 -7.76
CA PRO A 96 -13.81 -10.22 -7.25
C PRO A 96 -13.42 -8.88 -6.60
N THR A 97 -14.21 -7.83 -6.84
CA THR A 97 -13.93 -6.48 -6.34
C THR A 97 -13.87 -6.42 -4.82
N ASP A 98 -14.71 -7.17 -4.12
CA ASP A 98 -14.68 -7.29 -2.65
C ASP A 98 -13.33 -7.81 -2.12
N LYS A 99 -12.69 -8.75 -2.82
CA LYS A 99 -11.34 -9.21 -2.48
C LYS A 99 -10.26 -8.16 -2.72
N VAL A 100 -10.41 -7.36 -3.78
CA VAL A 100 -9.51 -6.23 -4.05
C VAL A 100 -9.64 -5.18 -2.96
N ASP A 101 -10.87 -4.82 -2.58
CA ASP A 101 -11.14 -3.83 -1.55
C ASP A 101 -10.60 -4.26 -0.18
N GLU A 102 -10.80 -5.53 0.19
CA GLU A 102 -10.29 -6.08 1.43
C GLU A 102 -8.74 -6.06 1.43
N PHE A 103 -8.10 -6.46 0.33
CA PHE A 103 -6.65 -6.36 0.16
C PHE A 103 -6.14 -4.93 0.34
N LEU A 104 -6.77 -3.95 -0.33
CA LEU A 104 -6.38 -2.54 -0.22
C LEU A 104 -6.58 -1.99 1.20
N TYR A 105 -7.61 -2.46 1.90
CA TYR A 105 -7.81 -2.13 3.31
C TYR A 105 -6.63 -2.61 4.17
N GLN A 106 -6.17 -3.84 3.98
CA GLN A 106 -5.02 -4.37 4.71
C GLN A 106 -3.69 -3.78 4.26
N LEU A 107 -3.55 -3.41 2.99
CA LEU A 107 -2.39 -2.70 2.49
C LEU A 107 -2.13 -1.41 3.29
N LYS A 108 -3.20 -0.76 3.77
CA LYS A 108 -3.09 0.37 4.70
C LYS A 108 -2.29 -0.01 5.95
N ASP A 109 -2.68 -1.09 6.59
CA ASP A 109 -2.15 -1.54 7.86
C ASP A 109 -0.70 -2.02 7.69
N MET A 110 -0.43 -2.73 6.59
CA MET A 110 0.92 -3.13 6.20
C MET A 110 1.83 -1.93 5.98
N ALA A 111 1.38 -0.93 5.21
CA ALA A 111 2.15 0.27 4.96
C ALA A 111 2.39 1.09 6.25
N MET A 112 1.41 1.15 7.16
CA MET A 112 1.58 1.77 8.48
C MET A 112 2.60 1.03 9.34
N HIS A 113 2.57 -0.31 9.34
CA HIS A 113 3.56 -1.13 10.04
C HIS A 113 4.98 -0.86 9.50
N CYS A 114 5.16 -0.97 8.19
CA CYS A 114 6.44 -0.75 7.53
C CYS A 114 6.98 0.67 7.74
N THR A 115 6.12 1.68 7.68
CA THR A 115 6.54 3.06 7.96
C THR A 115 7.07 3.21 9.38
N ARG A 116 6.48 2.52 10.38
CA ARG A 116 6.97 2.52 11.77
C ARG A 116 8.30 1.78 11.92
N GLU A 117 8.47 0.63 11.26
CA GLU A 117 9.74 -0.12 11.28
C GLU A 117 10.88 0.67 10.64
N MET A 118 10.59 1.47 9.61
CA MET A 118 11.59 2.32 8.96
C MET A 118 12.01 3.55 9.78
N GLY A 119 11.16 4.01 10.70
CA GLY A 119 11.44 5.14 11.59
C GLY A 119 11.93 4.75 12.99
N SER A 120 12.12 3.45 13.23
CA SER A 120 12.74 2.89 14.45
C SER A 120 14.22 2.60 14.20
#